data_AF-A0A317K8W0-F1
#
_entry.id   AF-A0A317K8W0-F1
#
_cell.length_a   1.000
_cell.length_b   1.000
_cell.length_c   1.000
_cell.angle_alpha   90.00
_cell.angle_beta   90.00
_cell.angle_gamma   90.00
#
_symmetry.space_group_name_H-M   'P 1'
#
loop_
_entity.id
_entity.type
_entity.pdbx_description
1 polymer ?
#
loop_
_entity_poly.entity_id
_entity_poly.type
_entity_poly.pdbx_seq_one_letter_code
_entity_poly.pdbx_strand_id
1 'polypeptide(L)'
;MELRQRVAERFREVNGDHPMTAADDAYVSEQFVVLDELCAATGRDPEDVRRLMLDRRLPLPGYLRSDGAEMVPADLFALAERAGGAKLLATWFVGHWPDPVQGVAEWDAYLSGQYVCLRSVTPESIRRKDELTAAIRSAADDRDAGSATWSARLHALVDELDALEPAFTGYDRLRFGGPTSRDTCIDAVRARHPR
;
A
#
# COMPACT_ATOMS: atom_id res chain seq x y z
N MET A 1 9.33 25.28 -0.45
CA MET A 1 9.56 24.74 0.92
C MET A 1 8.26 24.58 1.71
N GLU A 2 7.35 25.55 1.69
CA GLU A 2 6.10 25.49 2.47
C GLU A 2 5.24 24.26 2.14
N LEU A 3 5.06 23.90 0.86
CA LEU A 3 4.24 22.76 0.46
C LEU A 3 4.81 21.41 0.93
N ARG A 4 6.14 21.22 0.86
CA ARG A 4 6.81 20.00 1.34
C ARG A 4 6.59 19.82 2.83
N GLN A 5 6.71 20.90 3.60
CA GLN A 5 6.43 20.87 5.04
C GLN A 5 4.96 20.50 5.31
N ARG A 6 4.01 21.11 4.60
CA ARG A 6 2.57 20.81 4.74
C ARG A 6 2.23 19.37 4.38
N VAL A 7 2.86 18.80 3.35
CA VAL A 7 2.71 17.37 3.02
C VAL A 7 3.27 16.50 4.15
N ALA A 8 4.43 16.84 4.70
CA ALA A 8 5.02 16.10 5.81
C ALA A 8 4.17 16.17 7.10
N GLU A 9 3.62 17.34 7.41
CA GLU A 9 2.65 17.51 8.52
C GLU A 9 1.41 16.67 8.28
N ARG A 10 0.81 16.74 7.08
CA ARG A 10 -0.36 15.94 6.74
C ARG A 10 -0.08 14.44 6.76
N PHE A 11 1.10 14.02 6.31
CA PHE A 11 1.54 12.63 6.40
C PHE A 11 1.54 12.17 7.86
N ARG A 12 2.15 12.93 8.78
CA ARG A 12 2.22 12.57 10.21
C ARG A 12 0.85 12.57 10.88
N GLU A 13 -0.04 13.49 10.52
CA GLU A 13 -1.43 13.48 11.00
C GLU A 13 -2.17 12.18 10.64
N VAL A 14 -1.91 11.64 9.45
CA VAL A 14 -2.62 10.48 8.90
C VAL A 14 -1.93 9.16 9.27
N ASN A 15 -0.60 9.13 9.28
CA ASN A 15 0.21 7.92 9.40
C ASN A 15 0.94 7.80 10.74
N GLY A 16 0.78 8.78 11.63
CA GLY A 16 1.56 8.89 12.87
C GLY A 16 2.96 9.45 12.63
N ASP A 17 3.60 9.86 13.74
CA ASP A 17 5.00 10.27 13.77
C ASP A 17 5.81 9.16 14.43
N HIS A 18 6.47 8.34 13.61
CA HIS A 18 7.22 7.17 14.05
C HIS A 18 8.69 7.32 13.64
N PRO A 19 9.63 6.85 14.47
CA PRO A 19 11.04 6.91 14.13
C PRO A 19 11.35 5.98 12.94
N MET A 20 12.09 6.50 11.95
CA MET A 20 12.72 5.71 10.90
C MET A 20 14.09 5.21 11.40
N THR A 21 14.35 3.92 11.27
CA THR A 21 15.69 3.35 11.49
C THR A 21 16.49 3.33 10.20
N ALA A 22 17.80 3.10 10.29
CA ALA A 22 18.65 2.93 9.11
C ALA A 22 18.20 1.75 8.22
N ALA A 23 17.61 0.70 8.80
CA ALA A 23 17.06 -0.42 8.04
C ALA A 23 15.78 -0.02 7.29
N ASP A 24 14.93 0.79 7.91
CA ASP A 24 13.74 1.34 7.25
C ASP A 24 14.15 2.28 6.11
N ASP A 25 15.14 3.16 6.33
CA ASP A 25 15.69 4.04 5.29
C ASP A 25 16.25 3.26 4.09
N ALA A 26 16.99 2.18 4.35
CA ALA A 26 17.53 1.30 3.32
C ALA A 26 16.41 0.64 2.52
N TYR A 27 15.40 0.10 3.21
CA TYR A 27 14.24 -0.51 2.56
C TYR A 27 13.49 0.50 1.68
N VAL A 28 13.15 1.68 2.21
CA VAL A 28 12.34 2.64 1.45
C VAL A 28 13.12 3.19 0.26
N SER A 29 14.45 3.32 0.38
CA SER A 29 15.31 3.74 -0.73
C SER A 29 15.48 2.67 -1.81
N GLU A 30 15.28 1.39 -1.47
CA GLU A 30 15.29 0.29 -2.45
C GLU A 30 13.95 0.16 -3.18
N GLN A 31 12.83 0.35 -2.47
CA GLN A 31 11.49 0.04 -2.99
C GLN A 31 10.74 1.27 -3.54
N PHE A 32 11.11 2.48 -3.11
CA PHE A 32 10.42 3.72 -3.46
C PHE A 32 11.39 4.74 -4.07
N VAL A 33 10.82 5.75 -4.73
CA VAL A 33 11.58 6.84 -5.34
C VAL A 33 11.30 8.15 -4.61
N VAL A 34 12.28 9.05 -4.60
CA VAL A 34 12.09 10.40 -4.06
C VAL A 34 11.16 11.17 -4.99
N LEU A 35 10.16 11.86 -4.43
CA LEU A 35 9.16 12.59 -5.21
C LEU A 35 9.79 13.57 -6.22
N ASP A 36 10.77 14.36 -5.79
CA ASP A 36 11.44 15.36 -6.64
C ASP A 36 12.16 14.69 -7.82
N GLU A 37 12.78 13.52 -7.61
CA GLU A 37 13.46 12.74 -8.65
C GLU A 37 12.46 12.15 -9.66
N LEU A 38 11.34 11.59 -9.17
CA LEU A 38 10.28 11.08 -10.03
C LEU A 38 9.67 12.20 -10.88
N CYS A 39 9.42 13.37 -10.28
CA CYS A 39 8.91 14.55 -10.99
C CYS A 39 9.88 15.01 -12.08
N ALA A 40 11.18 15.09 -11.76
CA ALA A 40 12.21 15.44 -12.75
C ALA A 40 12.26 14.45 -13.92
N ALA A 41 12.20 13.13 -13.64
CA ALA A 41 12.23 12.09 -14.65
C ALA A 41 10.99 12.08 -15.56
N THR A 42 9.85 12.54 -15.04
CA THR A 42 8.56 12.56 -15.76
C THR A 42 8.20 13.95 -16.32
N GLY A 43 9.07 14.96 -16.14
CA GLY A 43 8.83 16.32 -16.60
C GLY A 43 7.67 17.03 -15.86
N ARG A 44 7.43 16.69 -14.60
CA ARG A 44 6.39 17.28 -13.74
C ARG A 44 7.00 18.24 -12.72
N ASP A 45 6.23 19.24 -12.30
CA ASP A 45 6.62 20.13 -11.20
C ASP A 45 6.30 19.45 -9.85
N PRO A 46 7.30 19.23 -8.96
CA PRO A 46 7.06 18.70 -7.62
C PRO A 46 6.09 19.53 -6.78
N GLU A 47 6.03 20.85 -6.94
CA GLU A 47 5.07 21.67 -6.19
C GLU A 47 3.63 21.41 -6.60
N ASP A 48 3.37 21.23 -7.90
CA ASP A 48 2.05 20.88 -8.40
C ASP A 48 1.61 19.49 -7.93
N VAL A 49 2.54 18.54 -7.87
CA VAL A 49 2.23 17.19 -7.35
C VAL A 49 1.90 17.26 -5.85
N ARG A 50 2.64 18.04 -5.05
CA ARG A 50 2.32 18.26 -3.64
C ARG A 50 0.96 18.94 -3.45
N ARG A 51 0.59 19.90 -4.31
CA ARG A 51 -0.77 20.49 -4.30
C ARG A 51 -1.82 19.43 -4.56
N LEU A 52 -1.62 18.55 -5.55
CA LEU A 52 -2.54 17.44 -5.82
C LEU A 52 -2.67 16.46 -4.64
N MET A 53 -1.59 16.20 -3.91
CA MET A 53 -1.64 15.37 -2.69
C MET A 53 -2.47 16.03 -1.59
N LEU A 54 -2.21 17.32 -1.31
CA LEU A 54 -2.94 18.10 -0.31
C LEU A 54 -4.42 18.28 -0.68
N ASP A 55 -4.73 18.41 -1.97
CA ASP A 55 -6.08 18.52 -2.51
C ASP A 55 -6.80 17.16 -2.64
N ARG A 56 -6.22 16.07 -2.11
CA ARG A 56 -6.80 14.73 -2.14
C ARG A 56 -7.08 14.22 -3.58
N ARG A 57 -6.17 14.52 -4.51
CA ARG A 57 -6.20 14.07 -5.92
C ARG A 57 -5.14 13.04 -6.25
N LEU A 58 -4.08 12.98 -5.46
CA LEU A 58 -3.04 11.95 -5.48
C LEU A 58 -2.78 11.48 -4.05
N PRO A 59 -2.28 10.25 -3.86
CA PRO A 59 -2.01 9.75 -2.53
C PRO A 59 -0.83 10.50 -1.89
N LEU A 60 -0.87 10.62 -0.57
CA LEU A 60 0.28 11.04 0.21
C LEU A 60 1.46 10.07 -0.02
N PRO A 61 2.71 10.49 0.28
CA PRO A 61 3.85 9.59 0.27
C PRO A 61 3.61 8.35 1.13
N GLY A 62 4.17 7.22 0.72
CA GLY A 62 4.11 5.99 1.51
C GLY A 62 4.98 6.08 2.78
N TYR A 63 6.06 6.86 2.70
CA TYR A 63 7.00 7.12 3.79
C TYR A 63 7.55 8.54 3.71
N LEU A 64 7.98 9.05 4.86
CA LEU A 64 8.99 10.10 4.96
C LEU A 64 10.29 9.44 5.41
N ARG A 65 11.34 9.53 4.59
CA ARG A 65 12.67 9.05 4.95
C ARG A 65 13.27 9.93 6.06
N SER A 66 14.29 9.46 6.79
CA SER A 66 14.90 10.22 7.90
C SER A 66 15.39 11.63 7.53
N ASP A 67 15.77 11.86 6.26
CA ASP A 67 16.16 13.17 5.71
C ASP A 67 14.95 14.05 5.30
N GLY A 68 13.73 13.58 5.58
CA GLY A 68 12.47 14.20 5.21
C GLY A 68 12.12 14.07 3.72
N ALA A 69 12.79 13.20 2.96
CA ALA A 69 12.40 12.93 1.58
C ALA A 69 11.03 12.25 1.52
N GLU A 70 10.17 12.72 0.62
CA GLU A 70 8.86 12.13 0.34
C GLU A 70 9.06 10.90 -0.55
N MET A 71 8.88 9.71 0.00
CA MET A 71 9.08 8.44 -0.71
C MET A 71 7.74 7.98 -1.31
N VAL A 72 7.69 7.91 -2.64
CA VAL A 72 6.48 7.58 -3.42
C VAL A 72 6.74 6.37 -4.29
N PRO A 73 5.71 5.60 -4.67
CA PRO A 73 5.89 4.49 -5.60
C PRO A 73 6.28 5.02 -6.98
N ALA A 74 7.11 4.27 -7.71
CA ALA A 74 7.60 4.70 -9.02
C ALA A 74 6.47 4.89 -10.06
N ASP A 75 5.32 4.25 -9.84
CA ASP A 75 4.12 4.32 -10.66
C ASP A 75 3.05 5.29 -10.12
N LEU A 76 3.41 6.24 -9.25
CA LEU A 76 2.49 7.22 -8.62
C LEU A 76 1.45 7.82 -9.58
N PHE A 77 1.83 8.08 -10.83
CA PHE A 77 0.95 8.74 -11.82
C PHE A 77 0.14 7.76 -12.68
N ALA A 78 0.45 6.46 -12.66
CA ALA A 78 -0.10 5.48 -13.58
C ALA A 78 -1.63 5.35 -13.47
N LEU A 79 -2.19 5.37 -12.24
CA LEU A 79 -3.63 5.33 -12.06
C LEU A 79 -4.31 6.60 -12.57
N ALA A 80 -3.73 7.77 -12.29
CA ALA A 80 -4.26 9.03 -12.80
C ALA A 80 -4.27 9.03 -14.33
N GLU A 81 -3.23 8.52 -14.97
CA GLU A 81 -3.14 8.39 -16.43
C GLU A 81 -4.18 7.43 -16.99
N ARG A 82 -4.36 6.25 -16.37
CA ARG A 82 -5.42 5.27 -16.73
C ARG A 82 -6.82 5.88 -16.61
N ALA A 83 -7.05 6.73 -15.62
CA ALA A 83 -8.33 7.41 -15.40
C ALA A 83 -8.58 8.60 -16.35
N GLY A 84 -7.59 9.00 -17.16
CA GLY A 84 -7.67 10.21 -18.01
C GLY A 84 -7.33 11.51 -17.28
N GLY A 85 -6.67 11.43 -16.13
CA GLY A 85 -6.11 12.53 -15.34
C GLY A 85 -6.56 12.51 -13.88
N ALA A 86 -5.83 13.24 -13.02
CA ALA A 86 -6.08 13.29 -11.58
C ALA A 86 -7.48 13.81 -11.19
N LYS A 87 -8.14 14.59 -12.06
CA LYS A 87 -9.52 15.06 -11.85
C LYS A 87 -10.56 13.93 -11.97
N LEU A 88 -10.30 12.95 -12.83
CA LEU A 88 -11.20 11.82 -13.10
C LEU A 88 -10.88 10.61 -12.23
N LEU A 89 -9.67 10.58 -11.63
CA LEU A 89 -9.16 9.47 -10.85
C LEU A 89 -10.11 9.00 -9.74
N ALA A 90 -10.66 9.91 -8.94
CA ALA A 90 -11.53 9.51 -7.82
C ALA A 90 -12.78 8.76 -8.30
N THR A 91 -13.47 9.29 -9.31
CA THR A 91 -14.67 8.66 -9.88
C THR A 91 -14.32 7.33 -10.56
N TRP A 92 -13.23 7.30 -11.32
CA TRP A 92 -12.75 6.08 -11.96
C TRP A 92 -12.44 5.00 -10.92
N PHE A 93 -11.69 5.35 -9.88
CA PHE A 93 -11.28 4.45 -8.80
C PHE A 93 -12.50 3.86 -8.09
N VAL A 94 -13.40 4.71 -7.56
CA VAL A 94 -14.61 4.29 -6.84
C VAL A 94 -15.49 3.36 -7.70
N GLY A 95 -15.52 3.56 -9.03
CA GLY A 95 -16.29 2.74 -9.96
C GLY A 95 -15.88 1.26 -10.04
N HIS A 96 -14.74 0.86 -9.45
CA HIS A 96 -14.32 -0.54 -9.38
C HIS A 96 -15.00 -1.35 -8.27
N TRP A 97 -15.78 -0.69 -7.40
CA TRP A 97 -16.51 -1.33 -6.31
C TRP A 97 -18.01 -1.41 -6.62
N PRO A 98 -18.65 -2.59 -6.38
CA PRO A 98 -20.11 -2.71 -6.48
C PRO A 98 -20.84 -1.82 -5.48
N ASP A 99 -20.29 -1.66 -4.27
CA ASP A 99 -20.78 -0.74 -3.25
C ASP A 99 -20.01 0.58 -3.30
N PRO A 100 -20.66 1.70 -3.67
CA PRO A 100 -20.02 3.01 -3.70
C PRO A 100 -19.51 3.49 -2.34
N VAL A 101 -20.15 3.08 -1.22
CA VAL A 101 -19.70 3.47 0.12
C VAL A 101 -18.35 2.83 0.42
N GLN A 102 -18.21 1.53 0.10
CA GLN A 102 -16.93 0.85 0.16
C GLN A 102 -15.90 1.52 -0.77
N GLY A 103 -16.25 1.79 -2.02
CA GLY A 103 -15.32 2.44 -2.96
C GLY A 103 -14.80 3.80 -2.48
N VAL A 104 -15.64 4.60 -1.81
CA VAL A 104 -15.22 5.88 -1.21
C VAL A 104 -14.28 5.66 -0.03
N ALA A 105 -14.55 4.68 0.84
CA ALA A 105 -13.65 4.33 1.94
C ALA A 105 -12.29 3.87 1.41
N GLU A 106 -12.28 3.06 0.34
CA GLU A 106 -11.06 2.59 -0.31
C GLU A 106 -10.28 3.71 -1.01
N TRP A 107 -10.99 4.67 -1.58
CA TRP A 107 -10.37 5.88 -2.13
C TRP A 107 -9.70 6.70 -1.01
N ASP A 108 -10.35 6.86 0.13
CA ASP A 108 -9.77 7.57 1.27
C ASP A 108 -8.54 6.85 1.84
N ALA A 109 -8.58 5.51 1.89
CA ALA A 109 -7.44 4.66 2.26
C ALA A 109 -6.30 4.78 1.23
N TYR A 110 -6.61 4.76 -0.07
CA TYR A 110 -5.63 5.00 -1.13
C TYR A 110 -4.91 6.33 -0.95
N LEU A 111 -5.67 7.40 -0.71
CA LEU A 111 -5.11 8.74 -0.55
C LEU A 111 -4.20 8.89 0.69
N SER A 112 -4.35 8.02 1.68
CA SER A 112 -3.53 8.07 2.91
C SER A 112 -2.06 7.70 2.70
N GLY A 113 -1.73 7.00 1.59
CA GLY A 113 -0.41 6.43 1.35
C GLY A 113 -0.16 5.09 2.07
N GLN A 114 -1.17 4.50 2.72
CA GLN A 114 -1.01 3.28 3.54
C GLN A 114 -0.98 1.96 2.74
N TYR A 115 -1.29 1.98 1.44
CA TYR A 115 -1.21 0.80 0.58
C TYR A 115 0.23 0.37 0.20
N VAL A 116 1.22 0.65 1.04
CA VAL A 116 2.60 0.12 0.89
C VAL A 116 2.65 -1.41 0.95
N CYS A 117 1.57 -2.03 1.45
CA CYS A 117 1.39 -3.48 1.52
C CYS A 117 1.17 -4.12 0.14
N LEU A 118 1.17 -3.35 -0.95
CA LEU A 118 0.99 -3.84 -2.32
C LEU A 118 2.15 -3.37 -3.19
N ARG A 119 2.67 -4.28 -4.04
CA ARG A 119 3.71 -3.93 -5.03
C ARG A 119 3.22 -2.93 -6.07
N SER A 120 1.95 -3.03 -6.43
CA SER A 120 1.25 -2.11 -7.33
C SER A 120 -0.08 -1.81 -6.68
N VAL A 121 -0.40 -0.54 -6.48
CA VAL A 121 -1.65 -0.15 -5.82
C VAL A 121 -2.69 0.11 -6.90
N THR A 122 -3.58 -0.86 -7.14
CA THR A 122 -4.73 -0.71 -8.04
C THR A 122 -6.02 -1.18 -7.34
N PRO A 123 -7.20 -0.75 -7.81
CA PRO A 123 -8.45 -1.29 -7.29
C PRO A 123 -8.52 -2.82 -7.32
N GLU A 124 -7.98 -3.43 -8.38
CA GLU A 124 -7.95 -4.88 -8.54
C GLU A 124 -7.03 -5.55 -7.50
N SER A 125 -5.83 -5.02 -7.26
CA SER A 125 -4.90 -5.60 -6.28
C SER A 125 -5.37 -5.42 -4.83
N ILE A 126 -6.02 -4.28 -4.51
CA ILE A 126 -6.62 -4.04 -3.19
C ILE A 126 -7.69 -5.10 -2.91
N ARG A 127 -8.66 -5.23 -3.82
CA ARG A 127 -9.72 -6.23 -3.69
C ARG A 127 -9.16 -7.65 -3.60
N ARG A 128 -8.17 -7.97 -4.44
CA ARG A 128 -7.59 -9.31 -4.46
C ARG A 128 -6.86 -9.64 -3.14
N LYS A 129 -6.14 -8.68 -2.57
CA LYS A 129 -5.50 -8.83 -1.25
C LYS A 129 -6.52 -9.11 -0.15
N ASP A 130 -7.65 -8.40 -0.15
CA ASP A 130 -8.71 -8.61 0.85
C ASP A 130 -9.36 -9.99 0.72
N GLU A 131 -9.67 -10.41 -0.51
CA GLU A 131 -10.20 -11.75 -0.81
C GLU A 131 -9.24 -12.85 -0.31
N LEU A 132 -7.95 -12.74 -0.63
CA LEU A 132 -6.92 -13.70 -0.23
C LEU A 132 -6.74 -13.74 1.29
N THR A 133 -6.67 -12.58 1.94
CA THR A 133 -6.54 -12.48 3.39
C THR A 133 -7.74 -13.09 4.10
N ALA A 134 -8.95 -12.83 3.62
CA ALA A 134 -10.17 -13.44 4.16
C ALA A 134 -10.18 -14.96 3.95
N ALA A 135 -9.83 -15.44 2.76
CA ALA A 135 -9.78 -16.87 2.45
C ALA A 135 -8.74 -17.62 3.30
N ILE A 136 -7.55 -17.07 3.48
CA ILE A 136 -6.49 -17.67 4.32
C ILE A 136 -6.94 -17.75 5.78
N ARG A 137 -7.58 -16.71 6.31
CA ARG A 137 -8.07 -16.70 7.70
C ARG A 137 -9.17 -17.72 7.92
N SER A 138 -10.09 -17.85 6.97
CA SER A 138 -11.21 -18.80 7.05
C SER A 138 -10.78 -20.24 6.79
N ALA A 139 -9.64 -20.49 6.13
CA ALA A 139 -9.19 -21.83 5.79
C ALA A 139 -8.98 -22.73 7.03
N ALA A 140 -8.74 -22.14 8.21
CA ALA A 140 -8.62 -22.91 9.45
C ALA A 140 -9.93 -23.59 9.88
N ASP A 141 -11.08 -23.06 9.46
CA ASP A 141 -12.41 -23.54 9.84
C ASP A 141 -13.02 -24.49 8.78
N ASP A 142 -12.26 -24.79 7.72
CA ASP A 142 -12.71 -25.69 6.65
C ASP A 142 -12.88 -27.12 7.15
N ARG A 143 -13.95 -27.80 6.68
CA ARG A 143 -14.25 -29.19 7.07
C ARG A 143 -13.15 -30.19 6.67
N ASP A 144 -12.39 -29.87 5.63
CA ASP A 144 -11.30 -30.69 5.11
C ASP A 144 -9.91 -30.25 5.62
N ALA A 145 -9.86 -29.41 6.65
CA ALA A 145 -8.61 -28.93 7.26
C ALA A 145 -7.67 -30.09 7.62
N GLY A 146 -6.40 -29.93 7.24
CA GLY A 146 -5.36 -30.96 7.39
C GLY A 146 -5.28 -32.01 6.27
N SER A 147 -6.23 -32.03 5.33
CA SER A 147 -6.12 -32.88 4.13
C SER A 147 -5.08 -32.36 3.13
N ALA A 148 -4.61 -33.23 2.23
CA ALA A 148 -3.67 -32.84 1.17
C ALA A 148 -4.28 -31.78 0.22
N THR A 149 -5.56 -31.92 -0.12
CA THR A 149 -6.28 -30.96 -0.97
C THR A 149 -6.40 -29.59 -0.30
N TRP A 150 -6.74 -29.57 0.98
CA TRP A 150 -6.79 -28.36 1.78
C TRP A 150 -5.42 -27.67 1.87
N SER A 151 -4.36 -28.43 2.15
CA SER A 151 -3.00 -27.91 2.24
C SER A 151 -2.55 -27.28 0.92
N ALA A 152 -2.79 -27.96 -0.21
CA ALA A 152 -2.48 -27.42 -1.54
C ALA A 152 -3.24 -26.11 -1.82
N ARG A 153 -4.53 -26.02 -1.46
CA ARG A 153 -5.33 -24.80 -1.61
C ARG A 153 -4.78 -23.67 -0.74
N LEU A 154 -4.51 -23.92 0.54
CA LEU A 154 -3.97 -22.93 1.46
C LEU A 154 -2.63 -22.37 0.95
N HIS A 155 -1.74 -23.25 0.50
CA HIS A 155 -0.45 -22.86 -0.05
C HIS A 155 -0.57 -22.02 -1.32
N ALA A 156 -1.51 -22.33 -2.21
CA ALA A 156 -1.75 -21.52 -3.40
C ALA A 156 -2.23 -20.10 -3.04
N LEU A 157 -3.14 -19.98 -2.06
CA LEU A 157 -3.60 -18.67 -1.57
C LEU A 157 -2.46 -17.85 -0.95
N VAL A 158 -1.63 -18.50 -0.12
CA VAL A 158 -0.48 -17.84 0.52
C VAL A 158 0.55 -17.38 -0.50
N ASP A 159 0.87 -18.19 -1.51
CA ASP A 159 1.82 -17.82 -2.55
C ASP A 159 1.31 -16.68 -3.42
N GLU A 160 0.01 -16.66 -3.71
CA GLU A 160 -0.60 -15.55 -4.45
C GLU A 160 -0.56 -14.25 -3.63
N LEU A 161 -0.86 -14.30 -2.34
CA LEU A 161 -0.74 -13.13 -1.45
C LEU A 161 0.71 -12.65 -1.36
N ASP A 162 1.67 -13.57 -1.23
CA ASP A 162 3.10 -13.27 -1.19
C ASP A 162 3.62 -12.61 -2.47
N ALA A 163 3.02 -12.96 -3.62
CA ALA A 163 3.31 -12.29 -4.89
C ALA A 163 2.76 -10.85 -4.94
N LEU A 164 1.63 -10.57 -4.30
CA LEU A 164 1.03 -9.23 -4.26
C LEU A 164 1.72 -8.29 -3.27
N GLU A 165 2.16 -8.81 -2.11
CA GLU A 165 2.74 -8.00 -1.05
C GLU A 165 4.26 -7.86 -1.21
N PRO A 166 4.85 -6.67 -1.03
CA PRO A 166 6.28 -6.54 -0.83
C PRO A 166 6.68 -7.08 0.55
N ALA A 167 7.97 -6.98 0.87
CA ALA A 167 8.40 -7.10 2.26
C ALA A 167 7.85 -5.92 3.09
N PHE A 168 7.97 -5.98 4.42
CA PHE A 168 7.55 -4.91 5.31
C PHE A 168 8.69 -4.51 6.24
N THR A 169 8.70 -3.26 6.64
CA THR A 169 9.70 -2.65 7.52
C THR A 169 9.32 -2.73 9.00
N GLY A 170 10.24 -2.32 9.88
CA GLY A 170 9.91 -2.10 11.28
C GLY A 170 8.91 -0.95 11.45
N TYR A 171 9.09 0.11 10.65
CA TYR A 171 8.18 1.26 10.62
C TYR A 171 6.71 0.87 10.37
N ASP A 172 6.46 -0.09 9.48
CA ASP A 172 5.09 -0.51 9.14
C ASP A 172 4.33 -1.09 10.34
N ARG A 173 5.03 -1.82 11.21
CA ARG A 173 4.43 -2.41 12.42
C ARG A 173 4.08 -1.35 13.46
N LEU A 174 4.86 -0.27 13.52
CA LEU A 174 4.55 0.89 14.36
C LEU A 174 3.34 1.64 13.80
N ARG A 175 3.35 1.95 12.50
CA ARG A 175 2.27 2.67 11.82
C ARG A 175 0.93 1.94 11.91
N PHE A 176 0.93 0.62 11.70
CA PHE A 176 -0.30 -0.18 11.75
C PHE A 176 -0.67 -0.65 13.15
N GLY A 177 0.15 -0.34 14.16
CA GLY A 177 -0.11 -0.70 15.56
C GLY A 177 -0.05 -2.21 15.83
N GLY A 178 0.66 -2.99 15.02
CA GLY A 178 0.72 -4.44 15.17
C GLY A 178 1.33 -5.19 13.99
N PRO A 179 1.23 -6.54 14.00
CA PRO A 179 1.70 -7.40 12.91
C PRO A 179 0.98 -7.10 11.60
N THR A 180 1.69 -7.25 10.49
CA THR A 180 1.14 -7.00 9.14
C THR A 180 0.37 -8.21 8.59
N SER A 181 -0.27 -8.04 7.43
CA SER A 181 -0.85 -9.16 6.69
C SER A 181 0.21 -10.21 6.33
N ARG A 182 1.43 -9.81 5.93
CA ARG A 182 2.54 -10.74 5.72
C ARG A 182 2.89 -11.53 6.97
N ASP A 183 3.01 -10.86 8.12
CA ASP A 183 3.33 -11.55 9.39
C ASP A 183 2.26 -12.62 9.72
N THR A 184 0.98 -12.29 9.56
CA THR A 184 -0.14 -13.12 10.04
C THR A 184 -0.64 -14.16 9.03
N CYS A 185 -0.64 -13.82 7.74
CA CYS A 185 -1.27 -14.60 6.67
C CYS A 185 -0.25 -15.29 5.76
N ILE A 186 1.02 -14.87 5.75
CA ILE A 186 2.08 -15.53 4.98
C ILE A 186 3.02 -16.27 5.92
N ASP A 187 3.78 -15.55 6.73
CA ASP A 187 4.91 -16.11 7.47
C ASP A 187 4.42 -17.07 8.56
N ALA A 188 3.45 -16.63 9.38
CA ALA A 188 2.89 -17.49 10.42
C ALA A 188 2.12 -18.70 9.86
N VAL A 189 1.54 -18.60 8.66
CA VAL A 189 0.83 -19.71 8.02
C VAL A 189 1.83 -20.74 7.48
N ARG A 190 2.88 -20.29 6.79
CA ARG A 190 3.98 -21.15 6.31
C ARG A 190 4.69 -21.88 7.46
N ALA A 191 4.85 -21.22 8.61
CA ALA A 191 5.44 -21.84 9.78
C ALA A 191 4.53 -22.92 10.42
N ARG A 192 3.21 -22.69 10.45
CA ARG A 192 2.23 -23.63 11.02
C ARG A 192 1.94 -24.82 10.10
N HIS A 193 1.99 -24.60 8.79
CA HIS A 193 1.67 -25.58 7.77
C HIS A 193 2.83 -25.65 6.77
N PRO A 194 3.94 -26.34 7.12
CA PRO A 194 5.05 -26.52 6.20
C PRO A 194 4.66 -27.46 5.04
N ARG A 195 5.34 -27.27 3.89
CA ARG A 195 5.23 -28.17 2.73
C ARG A 195 6.01 -29.46 2.92
#